data_AF-A0A1X1UT36-F1
#
_entry.id   AF-A0A1X1UT36-F1
#
_cell.length_a   1.000
_cell.length_b   1.000
_cell.length_c   1.000
_cell.angle_alpha   90.00
_cell.angle_beta   90.00
_cell.angle_gamma   90.00
#
_symmetry.space_group_name_H-M   'P 1'
#
loop_
_entity.id
_entity.type
_entity.pdbx_description
1 polymer ?
#
loop_
_entity_poly.entity_id
_entity_poly.type
_entity_poly.pdbx_seq_one_letter_code
_entity_poly.pdbx_strand_id
1 'polypeptide(L)'
;MWISEGSVCPIHSAITTAGTPRSVINPLLADLDVAPGKCATIEVAHAVVDDLSAILGTRPSAIVDSGHGLHPYWPVADGQIVDGDIRVARALVRRWGRLVTAVAGARKAETDNVFDLARMMRVPGTRNNKSVNGQGALPVTGYADSGAPLAMAEIDERLTEVGVIEEPGDRDNHAEEISPPSEWTWAEQTCAYVARMVEAWASDAPKPGAGRHPWLVNQMVRLNCAHRCGCIAKADYRAAYTTLAQRFGELVRGTEPRREPQRHEVAGAWDYGRTRTAAKTDEAVHAELGGHEHLPPVDVQETKIGGDSEGDPFTRVVTLVPLTEIEDRPAQWIWEHDGFGRIQRGVLTLFAGRPASGKSTAARGITTDMSNGNLNGCWKGQPQKIAYISAEECDDDVKAGYRATGADMSPKRPVVRSVRLTDGSGGR
;
A
#
# COMPACT_ATOMS: atom_id res chain seq x y z
N MET A 1 24.11 12.36 -16.20
CA MET A 1 24.44 12.90 -14.87
C MET A 1 23.81 11.93 -13.87
N TRP A 2 24.65 11.11 -13.24
CA TRP A 2 24.24 9.96 -12.44
C TRP A 2 23.72 10.44 -11.07
N ILE A 3 22.48 10.07 -10.72
CA ILE A 3 21.87 10.35 -9.42
C ILE A 3 22.06 9.09 -8.58
N SER A 4 22.94 9.16 -7.58
CA SER A 4 23.12 8.10 -6.59
C SER A 4 22.03 8.16 -5.53
N GLU A 5 21.50 7.00 -5.18
CA GLU A 5 20.56 6.78 -4.08
C GLU A 5 21.14 7.27 -2.75
N GLY A 6 20.46 8.25 -2.15
CA GLY A 6 20.75 8.80 -0.84
C GLY A 6 19.70 9.86 -0.52
N SER A 7 18.92 9.65 0.54
CA SER A 7 17.97 10.65 1.02
C SER A 7 18.73 11.92 1.39
N VAL A 8 18.58 12.97 0.58
CA VAL A 8 19.20 14.27 0.83
C VAL A 8 18.40 14.99 1.91
N CYS A 9 19.00 15.22 3.07
CA CYS A 9 18.48 16.18 4.05
C CYS A 9 18.49 17.58 3.41
N PRO A 10 17.35 18.25 3.21
CA PRO A 10 17.28 19.49 2.45
C PRO A 10 17.91 20.71 3.16
N ILE A 11 18.42 20.55 4.39
CA ILE A 11 18.92 21.66 5.22
C ILE A 11 20.42 21.54 5.57
N HIS A 12 21.08 20.39 5.36
CA HIS A 12 22.52 20.24 5.58
C HIS A 12 23.22 19.62 4.38
N SER A 13 24.04 20.41 3.70
CA SER A 13 24.87 20.00 2.55
C SER A 13 26.10 19.16 2.94
N ALA A 14 26.26 18.82 4.23
CA ALA A 14 27.45 18.18 4.76
C ALA A 14 27.18 16.76 5.26
N ILE A 15 26.70 15.84 4.41
CA ILE A 15 26.76 14.40 4.70
C ILE A 15 27.25 13.62 3.45
N THR A 16 28.55 13.31 3.51
CA THR A 16 29.35 12.22 2.92
C THR A 16 29.45 12.03 1.39
N THR A 17 30.68 12.28 0.94
CA THR A 17 31.39 11.66 -0.19
C THR A 17 31.32 10.13 -0.18
N ALA A 18 31.15 9.57 -1.38
CA ALA A 18 31.43 8.20 -1.86
C ALA A 18 31.69 7.05 -0.85
N GLY A 19 30.88 5.98 -0.95
CA GLY A 19 31.28 4.60 -0.57
C GLY A 19 30.26 3.85 0.28
N THR A 20 29.78 2.71 -0.24
CA THR A 20 28.85 1.71 0.35
C THR A 20 27.40 2.14 0.62
N PRO A 21 26.38 1.34 0.22
CA PRO A 21 24.99 1.60 0.58
C PRO A 21 24.83 1.44 2.10
N ARG A 22 24.78 2.56 2.81
CA ARG A 22 24.45 2.62 4.24
C ARG A 22 22.96 2.89 4.35
N SER A 23 22.23 2.00 5.02
CA SER A 23 20.85 2.29 5.41
C SER A 23 20.89 3.39 6.48
N VAL A 24 20.11 4.45 6.34
CA VAL A 24 20.08 5.54 7.33
C VAL A 24 18.60 5.81 7.63
N ILE A 25 18.21 5.77 8.91
CA ILE A 25 17.00 6.48 9.33
C ILE A 25 17.40 7.95 9.33
N ASN A 26 17.09 8.68 8.27
CA ASN A 26 17.22 10.12 8.32
C ASN A 26 16.21 10.77 7.37
N PRO A 27 15.11 11.35 7.87
CA PRO A 27 14.60 11.51 9.25
C PRO A 27 13.29 10.72 9.53
N LEU A 28 12.68 10.90 10.72
CA LEU A 28 11.25 10.58 10.90
C LEU A 28 10.42 11.57 10.06
N LEU A 29 9.44 11.03 9.33
CA LEU A 29 8.66 11.74 8.33
C LEU A 29 7.17 11.51 8.53
N ALA A 30 6.35 12.50 8.20
CA ALA A 30 4.92 12.31 7.98
C ALA A 30 4.54 12.81 6.58
N ASP A 31 3.57 12.15 5.95
CA ASP A 31 3.00 12.55 4.66
C ASP A 31 1.55 13.02 4.91
N LEU A 32 1.37 14.34 5.03
CA LEU A 32 0.11 14.96 5.42
C LEU A 32 -0.54 15.64 4.21
N ASP A 33 -1.27 14.86 3.43
CA ASP A 33 -2.02 15.35 2.28
C ASP A 33 -3.21 16.23 2.71
N VAL A 34 -3.40 17.34 1.99
CA VAL A 34 -4.56 18.23 2.12
C VAL A 34 -5.56 17.90 1.02
N ALA A 35 -6.61 17.17 1.40
CA ALA A 35 -7.66 16.72 0.51
C ALA A 35 -8.92 16.30 1.30
N PRO A 36 -10.10 16.22 0.67
CA PRO A 36 -11.27 15.61 1.29
C PRO A 36 -10.97 14.19 1.80
N GLY A 37 -11.27 13.92 3.08
CA GLY A 37 -10.97 12.64 3.74
C GLY A 37 -9.54 12.50 4.30
N LYS A 38 -8.61 13.37 3.88
CA LYS A 38 -7.26 13.50 4.45
C LYS A 38 -7.25 14.67 5.44
N CYS A 39 -6.20 15.49 5.47
CA CYS A 39 -6.28 16.78 6.16
C CYS A 39 -7.24 17.69 5.38
N ALA A 40 -8.38 18.05 6.00
CA ALA A 40 -9.40 18.84 5.31
C ALA A 40 -8.88 20.22 4.86
N THR A 41 -7.93 20.78 5.60
CA THR A 41 -7.26 22.04 5.29
C THR A 41 -5.78 21.98 5.67
N ILE A 42 -5.00 22.95 5.19
CA ILE A 42 -3.58 23.07 5.55
C ILE A 42 -3.39 23.36 7.05
N GLU A 43 -4.34 24.06 7.68
CA GLU A 43 -4.33 24.31 9.12
C GLU A 43 -4.50 23.01 9.92
N VAL A 44 -5.30 22.07 9.42
CA VAL A 44 -5.41 20.73 10.04
C VAL A 44 -4.07 20.00 9.96
N ALA A 45 -3.39 20.06 8.81
CA ALA A 45 -2.07 19.45 8.65
C ALA A 45 -1.05 20.06 9.63
N HIS A 46 -1.00 21.39 9.74
CA HIS A 46 -0.15 22.06 10.74
C HIS A 46 -0.48 21.64 12.17
N ALA A 47 -1.75 21.52 12.51
CA ALA A 47 -2.16 21.13 13.86
C ALA A 47 -1.81 19.66 14.17
N VAL A 48 -1.76 18.77 13.17
CA VAL A 48 -1.18 17.42 13.31
C VAL A 48 0.32 17.51 13.61
N VAL A 49 1.06 18.37 12.88
CA VAL A 49 2.49 18.60 13.14
C VAL A 49 2.72 19.11 14.58
N ASP A 50 1.89 20.02 15.06
CA ASP A 50 1.99 20.58 16.41
C ASP A 50 1.73 19.52 17.49
N ASP A 51 0.72 18.67 17.31
CA ASP A 51 0.42 17.59 18.25
C ASP A 51 1.56 16.56 18.29
N LEU A 52 2.11 16.17 17.14
CA LEU A 52 3.26 15.28 17.05
C LEU A 52 4.50 15.90 17.72
N SER A 53 4.71 17.20 17.51
CA SER A 53 5.82 17.94 18.12
C SER A 53 5.69 18.01 19.65
N ALA A 54 4.47 18.19 20.16
CA ALA A 54 4.19 18.19 21.60
C ALA A 54 4.48 16.82 22.24
N ILE A 55 4.20 15.72 21.52
CA ILE A 55 4.50 14.36 21.98
C ILE A 55 6.01 14.08 21.95
N LEU A 56 6.68 14.48 20.88
CA LEU A 56 8.14 14.30 20.74
C LEU A 56 8.94 15.24 21.64
N GLY A 57 8.33 16.33 22.13
CA GLY A 57 9.02 17.37 22.90
C GLY A 57 9.87 18.31 22.05
N THR A 58 9.81 18.19 20.72
CA THR A 58 10.52 19.07 19.77
C THR A 58 9.72 19.25 18.49
N ARG A 59 9.82 20.45 17.89
CA ARG A 59 9.32 20.73 16.55
C ARG A 59 10.11 19.94 15.49
N PRO A 60 9.61 19.82 14.24
CA PRO A 60 10.45 19.37 13.14
C PRO A 60 11.57 20.39 12.87
N SER A 61 12.68 19.95 12.29
CA SER A 61 13.75 20.86 11.85
C SER A 61 13.50 21.44 10.45
N ALA A 62 12.68 20.75 9.66
CA ALA A 62 12.27 21.19 8.33
C ALA A 62 10.81 20.85 8.08
N ILE A 63 10.11 21.69 7.34
CA ILE A 63 8.82 21.35 6.74
C ILE A 63 8.90 21.64 5.25
N VAL A 64 8.45 20.67 4.44
CA VAL A 64 8.30 20.81 3.00
C VAL A 64 6.83 20.90 2.65
N ASP A 65 6.44 22.00 2.02
CA ASP A 65 5.17 22.10 1.32
C ASP A 65 5.29 21.36 -0.02
N SER A 66 4.56 20.26 -0.13
CA SER A 66 4.59 19.38 -1.30
C SER A 66 3.80 19.93 -2.49
N GLY A 67 3.12 21.07 -2.31
CA GLY A 67 2.10 21.62 -3.21
C GLY A 67 0.70 21.10 -2.91
N HIS A 68 0.56 19.93 -2.28
CA HIS A 68 -0.72 19.32 -1.92
C HIS A 68 -0.80 18.92 -0.44
N GLY A 69 0.15 19.36 0.38
CA GLY A 69 0.26 18.92 1.77
C GLY A 69 1.61 19.23 2.40
N LEU A 70 1.84 18.69 3.59
CA LEU A 70 3.05 18.93 4.37
C LEU A 70 3.86 17.65 4.57
N HIS A 71 5.17 17.78 4.43
CA HIS A 71 6.14 16.78 4.87
C HIS A 71 7.02 17.40 5.97
N PRO A 72 6.72 17.19 7.26
CA PRO A 72 7.61 17.53 8.36
C PRO A 72 8.75 16.51 8.51
N TYR A 73 9.94 16.99 8.89
CA TYR A 73 11.17 16.19 9.06
C TYR A 73 11.70 16.37 10.50
N TRP A 74 11.71 15.29 11.29
CA TRP A 74 12.37 15.24 12.61
C TRP A 74 13.68 14.43 12.51
N PRO A 75 14.86 15.09 12.53
CA PRO A 75 16.14 14.41 12.43
C PRO A 75 16.37 13.41 13.55
N VAL A 76 17.00 12.28 13.22
CA VAL A 76 17.39 11.26 14.20
C VAL A 76 18.91 11.29 14.37
N ALA A 77 19.38 11.64 15.56
CA ALA A 77 20.79 11.92 15.85
C ALA A 77 21.70 10.70 15.64
N ASP A 78 21.24 9.54 16.07
CA ASP A 78 21.90 8.23 16.02
C ASP A 78 21.26 7.31 14.96
N GLY A 79 20.57 7.88 13.97
CA GLY A 79 19.85 7.14 12.92
C GLY A 79 20.73 6.48 11.85
N GLN A 80 22.05 6.59 11.94
CA GLN A 80 22.97 5.91 11.02
C GLN A 80 22.98 4.41 11.32
N ILE A 81 22.42 3.59 10.42
CA ILE A 81 22.46 2.13 10.54
C ILE A 81 23.79 1.66 9.96
N VAL A 82 24.87 1.87 10.70
CA VAL A 82 26.23 1.51 10.26
C VAL A 82 26.57 0.06 10.60
N ASP A 83 26.03 -0.46 11.71
CA ASP A 83 26.18 -1.84 12.19
C ASP A 83 24.97 -2.31 13.05
N GLY A 84 23.85 -1.58 13.00
CA GLY A 84 22.67 -1.80 13.85
C GLY A 84 21.65 -2.77 13.26
N ASP A 85 20.84 -3.38 14.13
CA ASP A 85 19.73 -4.24 13.74
C ASP A 85 18.65 -3.40 13.03
N ILE A 86 18.64 -3.44 11.70
CA ILE A 86 17.61 -2.82 10.84
C ILE A 86 16.17 -3.11 11.31
N ARG A 87 15.96 -4.19 12.07
CA ARG A 87 14.69 -4.54 12.67
C ARG A 87 14.24 -3.56 13.75
N VAL A 88 15.16 -3.00 14.54
CA VAL A 88 14.85 -1.97 15.56
C VAL A 88 14.43 -0.67 14.88
N ALA A 89 15.19 -0.25 13.88
CA ALA A 89 14.87 0.90 13.04
C ALA A 89 13.48 0.78 12.40
N ARG A 90 13.19 -0.39 11.83
CA ARG A 90 11.89 -0.72 11.23
C ARG A 90 10.76 -0.67 12.24
N ALA A 91 10.97 -1.26 13.41
CA ALA A 91 9.98 -1.25 14.47
C ALA A 91 9.65 0.18 14.91
N LEU A 92 10.68 1.02 15.07
CA LEU A 92 10.51 2.42 15.44
C LEU A 92 9.73 3.20 14.38
N VAL A 93 10.04 3.05 13.09
CA VAL A 93 9.32 3.73 12.00
C VAL A 93 7.86 3.28 11.90
N ARG A 94 7.57 2.00 12.12
CA ARG A 94 6.20 1.48 12.14
C ARG A 94 5.40 2.03 13.32
N ARG A 95 6.01 2.08 14.50
CA ARG A 95 5.41 2.72 15.68
C ARG A 95 5.15 4.21 15.41
N TRP A 96 6.12 4.91 14.84
CA TRP A 96 5.95 6.29 14.41
C TRP A 96 4.75 6.45 13.47
N GLY A 97 4.60 5.55 12.48
CA GLY A 97 3.45 5.54 11.59
C GLY A 97 2.10 5.40 12.31
N ARG A 98 2.02 4.48 13.26
CA ARG A 98 0.81 4.32 14.10
C ARG A 98 0.50 5.56 14.91
N LEU A 99 1.51 6.24 15.45
CA LEU A 99 1.32 7.51 16.13
C LEU A 99 0.77 8.58 15.18
N VAL A 100 1.37 8.75 14.00
CA VAL A 100 0.92 9.73 13.00
C VAL A 100 -0.54 9.47 12.60
N THR A 101 -0.90 8.21 12.32
CA THR A 101 -2.29 7.84 12.02
C THR A 101 -3.23 8.15 13.18
N ALA A 102 -2.84 7.84 14.43
CA ALA A 102 -3.66 8.11 15.60
C ALA A 102 -3.88 9.61 15.85
N VAL A 103 -2.84 10.43 15.68
CA VAL A 103 -2.93 11.89 15.85
C VAL A 103 -3.75 12.53 14.73
N ALA A 104 -3.54 12.14 13.48
CA ALA A 104 -4.36 12.60 12.35
C ALA A 104 -5.83 12.17 12.50
N GLY A 105 -6.08 10.93 12.91
CA GLY A 105 -7.42 10.41 13.15
C GLY A 105 -8.18 11.18 14.24
N ALA A 106 -7.50 11.62 15.30
CA ALA A 106 -8.10 12.49 16.32
C ALA A 106 -8.59 13.84 15.75
N ARG A 107 -8.03 14.26 14.61
CA ARG A 107 -8.44 15.43 13.83
C ARG A 107 -9.32 15.09 12.63
N LYS A 108 -9.86 13.87 12.59
CA LYS A 108 -10.71 13.33 11.51
C LYS A 108 -10.03 13.33 10.15
N ALA A 109 -8.71 13.18 10.12
CA ALA A 109 -7.90 13.07 8.93
C ALA A 109 -7.33 11.66 8.80
N GLU A 110 -7.40 11.10 7.59
CA GLU A 110 -6.68 9.87 7.26
C GLU A 110 -5.28 10.19 6.73
N THR A 111 -4.32 9.32 7.01
CA THR A 111 -2.94 9.41 6.54
C THR A 111 -2.63 8.25 5.59
N ASP A 112 -1.72 8.47 4.65
CA ASP A 112 -1.24 7.39 3.78
C ASP A 112 -0.28 6.47 4.54
N ASN A 113 -0.19 5.21 4.10
CA ASN A 113 0.74 4.22 4.66
C ASN A 113 2.14 4.47 4.09
N VAL A 114 2.88 5.41 4.67
CA VAL A 114 4.14 5.94 4.13
C VAL A 114 5.36 5.61 4.98
N PHE A 115 5.17 4.83 6.03
CA PHE A 115 6.17 4.61 7.08
C PHE A 115 7.06 3.42 6.76
N ASP A 116 7.90 3.60 5.75
CA ASP A 116 8.96 2.68 5.35
C ASP A 116 10.33 3.38 5.37
N LEU A 117 11.39 2.62 5.66
CA LEU A 117 12.76 3.14 5.78
C LEU A 117 13.30 3.75 4.47
N ALA A 118 12.80 3.31 3.32
CA ALA A 118 13.23 3.78 2.01
C ALA A 118 12.29 4.85 1.39
N ARG A 119 11.36 5.42 2.18
CA ARG A 119 10.37 6.37 1.65
C ARG A 119 11.06 7.63 1.10
N MET A 120 10.85 7.89 -0.19
CA MET A 120 11.27 9.13 -0.84
C MET A 120 10.18 10.20 -0.78
N MET A 121 10.58 11.40 -0.37
CA MET A 121 9.71 12.57 -0.25
C MET A 121 10.02 13.60 -1.35
N ARG A 122 9.13 14.59 -1.51
CA ARG A 122 9.32 15.67 -2.48
C ARG A 122 10.49 16.58 -2.07
N VAL A 123 11.26 17.02 -3.07
CA VAL A 123 12.45 17.85 -2.89
C VAL A 123 12.09 19.34 -3.09
N PRO A 124 12.38 20.22 -2.13
CA PRO A 124 12.22 21.67 -2.30
C PRO A 124 12.91 22.21 -3.55
N GLY A 125 12.30 23.19 -4.22
CA GLY A 125 12.79 23.77 -5.47
C GLY A 125 12.39 22.98 -6.72
N THR A 126 11.72 21.83 -6.57
CA THR A 126 11.12 21.08 -7.68
C THR A 126 9.64 21.45 -7.87
N ARG A 127 8.97 20.83 -8.85
CA ARG A 127 7.53 20.98 -9.08
C ARG A 127 6.80 19.65 -8.86
N ASN A 128 5.67 19.72 -8.15
CA ASN A 128 4.73 18.63 -8.05
C ASN A 128 3.80 18.61 -9.27
N ASN A 129 4.09 17.72 -10.22
CA ASN A 129 3.33 17.57 -11.46
C ASN A 129 2.02 16.78 -11.30
N LYS A 130 1.60 16.43 -10.07
CA LYS A 130 0.33 15.74 -9.84
C LYS A 130 -0.80 16.72 -10.14
N SER A 131 -1.50 16.50 -11.26
CA SER A 131 -2.71 17.22 -11.60
C SER A 131 -3.83 16.75 -10.69
N VAL A 132 -4.27 17.62 -9.79
CA VAL A 132 -5.43 17.41 -8.93
C VAL A 132 -6.39 18.54 -9.22
N ASN A 133 -7.65 18.20 -9.54
CA ASN A 133 -8.71 19.18 -9.84
C ASN A 133 -8.36 20.17 -10.98
N GLY A 134 -7.55 19.75 -11.96
CA GLY A 134 -7.15 20.59 -13.09
C GLY A 134 -6.11 21.67 -12.74
N GLN A 135 -5.58 21.68 -11.50
CA GLN A 135 -4.45 22.53 -11.16
C GLN A 135 -3.18 21.99 -11.81
N GLY A 136 -2.44 22.87 -12.48
CA GLY A 136 -1.15 22.55 -13.08
C GLY A 136 -0.07 22.27 -12.03
N ALA A 137 1.16 22.06 -12.48
CA ALA A 137 2.27 21.71 -11.60
C ALA A 137 2.50 22.78 -10.51
N LEU A 138 2.40 22.39 -9.24
CA LEU A 138 2.59 23.27 -8.09
C LEU A 138 4.05 23.27 -7.63
N PRO A 139 4.61 24.40 -7.15
CA PRO A 139 5.96 24.42 -6.62
C PRO A 139 6.06 23.62 -5.32
N VAL A 140 7.16 22.89 -5.14
CA VAL A 140 7.53 22.29 -3.87
C VAL A 140 8.46 23.27 -3.16
N THR A 141 8.06 23.73 -1.98
CA THR A 141 8.87 24.67 -1.18
C THR A 141 9.23 24.05 0.16
N GLY A 142 10.30 24.51 0.77
CA GLY A 142 10.73 24.02 2.08
C GLY A 142 11.26 25.16 2.91
N TYR A 143 11.03 25.07 4.22
CA TYR A 143 11.51 26.04 5.18
C TYR A 143 12.04 25.32 6.42
N ALA A 144 13.01 25.95 7.07
CA ALA A 144 13.50 25.50 8.37
C ALA A 144 12.43 25.73 9.45
N ASP A 145 12.36 24.82 10.41
CA ASP A 145 11.58 24.97 11.63
C ASP A 145 12.54 24.79 12.83
N SER A 146 12.05 25.01 14.04
CA SER A 146 12.84 25.20 15.27
C SER A 146 13.27 23.91 15.97
N GLY A 147 13.05 22.75 15.34
CA GLY A 147 13.31 21.45 15.90
C GLY A 147 14.78 21.08 16.06
N ALA A 148 15.07 20.27 17.08
CA ALA A 148 16.36 19.60 17.27
C ALA A 148 16.28 18.10 16.93
N PRO A 149 17.42 17.46 16.59
CA PRO A 149 17.50 16.02 16.43
C PRO A 149 17.16 15.26 17.73
N LEU A 150 16.55 14.09 17.61
CA LEU A 150 16.28 13.16 18.71
C LEU A 150 17.08 11.86 18.57
N ALA A 151 17.50 11.25 19.67
CA ALA A 151 18.01 9.88 19.65
C ALA A 151 16.88 8.85 19.48
N MET A 152 17.18 7.69 18.89
CA MET A 152 16.23 6.59 18.74
C MET A 152 15.64 6.14 20.08
N ALA A 153 16.44 6.13 21.15
CA ALA A 153 15.99 5.80 22.49
C ALA A 153 14.98 6.81 23.04
N GLU A 154 15.20 8.11 22.80
CA GLU A 154 14.25 9.15 23.22
C GLU A 154 12.93 9.00 22.45
N ILE A 155 12.99 8.74 21.14
CA ILE A 155 11.80 8.49 20.32
C ILE A 155 11.04 7.26 20.85
N ASP A 156 11.75 6.17 21.16
CA ASP A 156 11.17 4.96 21.72
C ASP A 156 10.42 5.24 23.04
N GLU A 157 11.05 5.99 23.95
CA GLU A 157 10.46 6.40 25.22
C GLU A 157 9.19 7.23 25.00
N ARG A 158 9.23 8.27 24.13
CA ARG A 158 8.06 9.11 23.83
C ARG A 158 6.90 8.33 23.24
N LEU A 159 7.18 7.40 22.33
CA LEU A 159 6.15 6.54 21.73
C LEU A 159 5.54 5.61 22.79
N THR A 160 6.37 5.06 23.67
CA THR A 160 5.92 4.20 24.79
C THR A 160 5.06 4.97 25.79
N GLU A 161 5.44 6.20 26.15
CA GLU A 161 4.70 7.06 27.08
C GLU A 161 3.26 7.30 26.63
N VAL A 162 3.04 7.48 25.32
CA VAL A 162 1.70 7.69 24.75
C VAL A 162 0.96 6.41 24.36
N GLY A 163 1.55 5.24 24.63
CA GLY A 163 0.93 3.93 24.41
C GLY A 163 1.08 3.36 23.01
N VAL A 164 1.99 3.90 22.20
CA VAL A 164 2.36 3.33 20.90
C VAL A 164 3.56 2.42 21.11
N ILE A 165 3.29 1.21 21.61
CA ILE A 165 4.31 0.20 21.92
C ILE A 165 4.70 -0.62 20.69
N GLU A 166 5.79 -1.37 20.81
CA GLU A 166 6.22 -2.34 19.79
C GLU A 166 5.29 -3.56 19.74
N GLU A 167 4.89 -3.95 18.53
CA GLU A 167 3.98 -5.06 18.28
C GLU A 167 4.68 -6.31 17.72
N PRO A 168 4.14 -7.53 17.89
CA PRO A 168 4.75 -8.82 17.48
C PRO A 168 5.03 -9.05 15.98
N GLY A 169 5.04 -8.02 15.14
CA GLY A 169 5.50 -8.09 13.75
C GLY A 169 6.30 -6.87 13.31
N ASP A 170 6.54 -5.90 14.21
CA ASP A 170 7.16 -4.63 13.88
C ASP A 170 8.62 -4.77 13.44
N ARG A 171 9.29 -5.81 13.92
CA ARG A 171 10.67 -6.15 13.53
C ARG A 171 10.77 -6.89 12.20
N ASP A 172 9.68 -7.52 11.74
CA ASP A 172 9.70 -8.38 10.56
C ASP A 172 9.78 -7.55 9.27
N ASN A 173 10.18 -8.15 8.15
CA ASN A 173 10.10 -7.46 6.86
C ASN A 173 8.65 -7.05 6.54
N HIS A 174 8.47 -6.13 5.59
CA HIS A 174 7.13 -5.73 5.17
C HIS A 174 6.38 -6.96 4.65
N ALA A 175 5.28 -7.32 5.31
CA ALA A 175 4.32 -8.23 4.73
C ALA A 175 3.62 -7.45 3.62
N GLU A 176 3.58 -8.01 2.41
CA GLU A 176 2.92 -7.37 1.28
C GLU A 176 1.47 -7.06 1.63
N GLU A 177 1.01 -5.84 1.32
CA GLU A 177 -0.41 -5.51 1.44
C GLU A 177 -1.16 -6.29 0.35
N ILE A 178 -1.91 -7.30 0.76
CA ILE A 178 -2.66 -8.19 -0.15
C ILE A 178 -4.00 -7.56 -0.52
N SER A 179 -4.65 -6.91 0.44
CA SER A 179 -5.95 -6.27 0.25
C SER A 179 -5.98 -4.89 0.92
N PRO A 180 -5.90 -3.80 0.14
CA PRO A 180 -5.91 -2.44 0.65
C PRO A 180 -7.20 -2.14 1.44
N PRO A 181 -7.12 -1.54 2.64
CA PRO A 181 -8.31 -1.19 3.42
C PRO A 181 -9.32 -0.26 2.73
N SER A 182 -8.88 0.50 1.73
CA SER A 182 -9.74 1.35 0.90
C SER A 182 -10.68 0.57 -0.02
N GLU A 183 -10.40 -0.71 -0.26
CA GLU A 183 -11.21 -1.58 -1.13
C GLU A 183 -12.19 -2.44 -0.33
N TRP A 184 -12.10 -2.45 1.01
CA TRP A 184 -13.00 -3.24 1.85
C TRP A 184 -14.40 -2.65 1.83
N THR A 185 -15.39 -3.54 1.74
CA THR A 185 -16.79 -3.17 1.67
C THR A 185 -17.50 -3.46 2.98
N TRP A 186 -18.41 -2.57 3.36
CA TRP A 186 -19.29 -2.80 4.51
C TRP A 186 -20.40 -3.78 4.14
N ALA A 187 -20.76 -4.66 5.08
CA ALA A 187 -21.96 -5.48 4.94
C ALA A 187 -23.22 -4.61 5.02
N GLU A 188 -24.28 -5.00 4.34
CA GLU A 188 -25.61 -4.42 4.56
C GLU A 188 -26.11 -4.72 5.99
N GLN A 189 -25.86 -5.94 6.45
CA GLN A 189 -26.18 -6.42 7.79
C GLN A 189 -25.04 -7.24 8.35
N THR A 190 -24.78 -7.11 9.65
CA THR A 190 -23.75 -7.90 10.32
C THR A 190 -24.17 -9.37 10.39
N CYS A 191 -23.30 -10.28 9.96
CA CYS A 191 -23.62 -11.70 9.96
C CYS A 191 -23.72 -12.24 11.40
N ALA A 192 -24.49 -13.33 11.57
CA ALA A 192 -24.78 -13.88 12.91
C ALA A 192 -23.53 -14.36 13.68
N TYR A 193 -22.46 -14.77 12.98
CA TYR A 193 -21.20 -15.10 13.63
C TYR A 193 -20.54 -13.85 14.21
N VAL A 194 -20.38 -12.80 13.39
CA VAL A 194 -19.75 -11.55 13.82
C VAL A 194 -20.58 -10.83 14.87
N ALA A 195 -21.91 -10.84 14.77
CA ALA A 195 -22.79 -10.27 15.78
C ALA A 195 -22.55 -10.88 17.17
N ARG A 196 -22.50 -12.22 17.27
CA ARG A 196 -22.19 -12.93 18.53
C ARG A 196 -20.78 -12.64 19.02
N MET A 197 -19.80 -12.55 18.10
CA MET A 197 -18.43 -12.20 18.43
C MET A 197 -18.34 -10.81 19.07
N VAL A 198 -18.99 -9.81 18.47
CA VAL A 198 -19.02 -8.43 18.96
C VAL A 198 -19.75 -8.33 20.31
N GLU A 199 -20.88 -9.02 20.46
CA GLU A 199 -21.64 -9.05 21.72
C GLU A 199 -20.81 -9.61 22.88
N ALA A 200 -20.02 -10.66 22.63
CA ALA A 200 -19.18 -11.28 23.65
C ALA A 200 -18.08 -10.34 24.19
N TRP A 201 -17.63 -9.35 23.40
CA TRP A 201 -16.55 -8.45 23.82
C TRP A 201 -16.87 -7.57 25.03
N ALA A 202 -18.15 -7.36 25.35
CA ALA A 202 -18.52 -6.61 26.55
C ALA A 202 -18.07 -7.29 27.86
N SER A 203 -17.92 -8.61 27.86
CA SER A 203 -17.49 -9.38 29.04
C SER A 203 -16.20 -10.17 28.85
N ASP A 204 -15.68 -10.23 27.63
CA ASP A 204 -14.43 -10.95 27.30
C ASP A 204 -13.20 -10.39 28.05
N ALA A 205 -12.18 -11.21 28.22
CA ALA A 205 -10.94 -10.86 28.91
C ALA A 205 -9.77 -11.74 28.43
N PRO A 206 -8.52 -11.28 28.56
CA PRO A 206 -7.36 -12.13 28.31
C PRO A 206 -7.40 -13.39 29.20
N LYS A 207 -6.92 -14.52 28.64
CA LYS A 207 -6.69 -15.74 29.42
C LYS A 207 -5.71 -15.46 30.58
N PRO A 208 -5.78 -16.20 31.70
CA PRO A 208 -4.81 -16.06 32.79
C PRO A 208 -3.36 -16.15 32.28
N GLY A 209 -2.53 -15.16 32.64
CA GLY A 209 -1.15 -15.05 32.18
C GLY A 209 -0.96 -14.40 30.80
N ALA A 210 -2.04 -14.13 30.04
CA ALA A 210 -1.97 -13.36 28.81
C ALA A 210 -2.09 -11.85 29.09
N GLY A 211 -1.42 -11.03 28.28
CA GLY A 211 -1.44 -9.58 28.42
C GLY A 211 -2.74 -8.95 27.93
N ARG A 212 -3.16 -7.86 28.60
CA ARG A 212 -4.35 -7.06 28.24
C ARG A 212 -4.22 -6.38 26.87
N HIS A 213 -3.05 -5.81 26.59
CA HIS A 213 -2.78 -5.16 25.29
C HIS A 213 -2.72 -6.16 24.13
N PRO A 214 -1.99 -7.29 24.23
CA PRO A 214 -2.08 -8.37 23.24
C PRO A 214 -3.51 -8.87 22.98
N TRP A 215 -4.35 -8.96 24.03
CA TRP A 215 -5.76 -9.28 23.86
C TRP A 215 -6.49 -8.23 23.01
N LEU A 216 -6.34 -6.94 23.32
CA LEU A 216 -6.96 -5.85 22.55
C LEU A 216 -6.54 -5.91 21.08
N VAL A 217 -5.24 -6.07 20.82
CA VAL A 217 -4.68 -6.20 19.47
C VAL A 217 -5.33 -7.35 18.70
N ASN A 218 -5.46 -8.53 19.33
CA ASN A 218 -6.11 -9.67 18.69
C ASN A 218 -7.59 -9.40 18.37
N GLN A 219 -8.34 -8.72 19.25
CA GLN A 219 -9.73 -8.37 18.95
C GLN A 219 -9.82 -7.31 17.84
N MET A 220 -8.90 -6.34 17.79
CA MET A 220 -8.82 -5.35 16.71
C MET A 220 -8.50 -5.99 15.35
N VAL A 221 -7.65 -7.02 15.30
CA VAL A 221 -7.41 -7.82 14.09
C VAL A 221 -8.71 -8.50 13.65
N ARG A 222 -9.43 -9.17 14.57
CA ARG A 222 -10.70 -9.85 14.26
C ARG A 222 -11.78 -8.88 13.78
N LEU A 223 -11.89 -7.70 14.40
CA LEU A 223 -12.81 -6.64 13.96
C LEU A 223 -12.50 -6.18 12.53
N ASN A 224 -11.23 -5.96 12.21
CA ASN A 224 -10.83 -5.59 10.85
C ASN A 224 -11.01 -6.73 9.85
N CYS A 225 -10.77 -7.99 10.24
CA CYS A 225 -11.08 -9.15 9.41
C CYS A 225 -12.57 -9.22 9.07
N ALA A 226 -13.46 -8.94 10.03
CA ALA A 226 -14.89 -8.90 9.78
C ALA A 226 -15.29 -7.81 8.78
N HIS A 227 -14.61 -6.65 8.79
CA HIS A 227 -14.80 -5.61 7.78
C HIS A 227 -14.27 -6.05 6.42
N ARG A 228 -13.04 -6.57 6.35
CA ARG A 228 -12.45 -7.04 5.09
C ARG A 228 -13.30 -8.13 4.41
N CYS A 229 -13.86 -9.06 5.17
CA CYS A 229 -14.74 -10.11 4.63
C CYS A 229 -16.15 -9.63 4.27
N GLY A 230 -16.49 -8.34 4.48
CA GLY A 230 -17.84 -7.85 4.28
C GLY A 230 -18.87 -8.49 5.23
N CYS A 231 -18.45 -8.85 6.45
CA CYS A 231 -19.30 -9.53 7.44
C CYS A 231 -19.95 -8.58 8.45
N ILE A 232 -19.55 -7.30 8.48
CA ILE A 232 -19.99 -6.34 9.50
C ILE A 232 -20.52 -5.06 8.87
N ALA A 233 -21.65 -4.59 9.40
CA ALA A 233 -22.21 -3.29 9.03
C ALA A 233 -21.41 -2.15 9.68
N LYS A 234 -21.34 -1.01 9.01
CA LYS A 234 -20.56 0.15 9.45
C LYS A 234 -20.95 0.66 10.84
N ALA A 235 -22.25 0.62 11.16
CA ALA A 235 -22.75 1.03 12.47
C ALA A 235 -22.26 0.09 13.58
N ASP A 236 -22.35 -1.21 13.35
CA ASP A 236 -21.93 -2.24 14.31
C ASP A 236 -20.41 -2.25 14.50
N TYR A 237 -19.64 -1.99 13.44
CA TYR A 237 -18.18 -1.83 13.55
C TYR A 237 -17.79 -0.69 14.50
N ARG A 238 -18.47 0.47 14.38
CA ARG A 238 -18.23 1.63 15.26
C ARG A 238 -18.63 1.35 16.70
N ALA A 239 -19.77 0.66 16.89
CA ALA A 239 -20.20 0.23 18.21
C ALA A 239 -19.18 -0.76 18.81
N ALA A 240 -18.73 -1.74 18.04
CA ALA A 240 -17.78 -2.76 18.47
C ALA A 240 -16.41 -2.17 18.85
N TYR A 241 -15.90 -1.21 18.07
CA TYR A 241 -14.70 -0.45 18.42
C TYR A 241 -14.87 0.25 19.78
N THR A 242 -16.01 0.89 20.00
CA THR A 242 -16.32 1.59 21.26
C THR A 242 -16.39 0.59 22.43
N THR A 243 -17.05 -0.55 22.24
CA THR A 243 -17.12 -1.63 23.24
C THR A 243 -15.73 -2.15 23.61
N LEU A 244 -14.87 -2.42 22.62
CA LEU A 244 -13.50 -2.86 22.87
C LEU A 244 -12.69 -1.81 23.63
N ALA A 245 -12.82 -0.54 23.27
CA ALA A 245 -12.15 0.56 23.96
C ALA A 245 -12.59 0.68 25.43
N GLN A 246 -13.91 0.60 25.68
CA GLN A 246 -14.46 0.62 27.03
C GLN A 246 -13.98 -0.59 27.84
N ARG A 247 -14.09 -1.79 27.26
CA ARG A 247 -13.72 -3.03 27.93
C ARG A 247 -12.24 -3.05 28.28
N PHE A 248 -11.39 -2.61 27.35
CA PHE A 248 -9.97 -2.46 27.61
C PHE A 248 -9.71 -1.50 28.79
N GLY A 249 -10.40 -0.36 28.81
CA GLY A 249 -10.32 0.58 29.94
C GLY A 249 -10.70 -0.04 31.28
N GLU A 250 -11.76 -0.85 31.33
CA GLU A 250 -12.15 -1.60 32.53
C GLU A 250 -11.06 -2.58 32.96
N LEU A 251 -10.51 -3.37 32.03
CA LEU A 251 -9.45 -4.36 32.31
C LEU A 251 -8.16 -3.69 32.79
N VAL A 252 -7.83 -2.51 32.26
CA VAL A 252 -6.62 -1.78 32.60
C VAL A 252 -6.73 -1.11 33.98
N ARG A 253 -7.91 -0.61 34.35
CA ARG A 253 -8.19 -0.06 35.69
C ARG A 253 -8.44 -1.12 36.76
N GLY A 254 -9.04 -2.25 36.38
CA GLY A 254 -9.49 -3.29 37.31
C GLY A 254 -8.42 -4.31 37.72
N THR A 255 -7.45 -4.57 36.84
CA THR A 255 -6.44 -5.63 37.02
C THR A 255 -5.05 -5.05 37.27
N GLU A 256 -4.23 -5.70 38.10
CA GLU A 256 -2.86 -5.26 38.33
C GLU A 256 -1.93 -5.53 37.12
N PRO A 257 -0.96 -4.64 36.81
CA PRO A 257 -0.80 -3.31 37.40
C PRO A 257 -1.91 -2.36 36.94
N ARG A 258 -2.58 -1.70 37.88
CA ARG A 258 -3.68 -0.78 37.56
C ARG A 258 -3.15 0.53 37.01
N ARG A 259 -3.75 1.01 35.92
CA ARG A 259 -3.46 2.32 35.33
C ARG A 259 -4.66 2.82 34.53
N GLU A 260 -4.52 3.99 33.91
CA GLU A 260 -5.40 4.41 32.83
C GLU A 260 -4.90 3.91 31.47
N PRO A 261 -5.79 3.67 30.48
CA PRO A 261 -5.40 3.51 29.10
C PRO A 261 -4.53 4.69 28.64
N GLN A 262 -3.43 4.40 27.96
CA GLN A 262 -2.59 5.46 27.44
C GLN A 262 -3.25 6.13 26.23
N ARG A 263 -2.88 7.40 25.97
CA ARG A 263 -3.56 8.31 25.04
C ARG A 263 -3.85 7.69 23.66
N HIS A 264 -2.90 6.94 23.11
CA HIS A 264 -3.00 6.37 21.76
C HIS A 264 -2.98 4.84 21.76
N GLU A 265 -3.14 4.18 22.90
CA GLU A 265 -3.03 2.72 23.02
C GLU A 265 -4.12 1.99 22.22
N VAL A 266 -5.37 2.43 22.36
CA VAL A 266 -6.50 1.84 21.63
C VAL A 266 -6.44 2.14 20.14
N ALA A 267 -6.14 3.40 19.79
CA ALA A 267 -6.04 3.83 18.40
C ALA A 267 -4.86 3.13 17.67
N GLY A 268 -3.72 2.98 18.35
CA GLY A 268 -2.55 2.27 17.84
C GLY A 268 -2.81 0.78 17.65
N ALA A 269 -3.49 0.13 18.60
CA ALA A 269 -3.89 -1.27 18.45
C ALA A 269 -4.85 -1.48 17.27
N TRP A 270 -5.77 -0.54 17.04
CA TRP A 270 -6.65 -0.55 15.89
C TRP A 270 -5.91 -0.40 14.56
N ASP A 271 -4.97 0.55 14.48
CA ASP A 271 -4.20 0.78 13.25
C ASP A 271 -3.27 -0.40 12.92
N TYR A 272 -2.65 -1.00 13.95
CA TYR A 272 -1.91 -2.25 13.79
C TYR A 272 -2.83 -3.37 13.31
N GLY A 273 -4.01 -3.54 13.92
CA GLY A 273 -4.99 -4.56 13.53
C GLY A 273 -5.40 -4.42 12.06
N ARG A 274 -5.67 -3.19 11.61
CA ARG A 274 -6.01 -2.86 10.22
C ARG A 274 -4.86 -3.21 9.26
N THR A 275 -3.63 -2.78 9.57
CA THR A 275 -2.44 -3.06 8.75
C THR A 275 -2.16 -4.57 8.66
N ARG A 276 -2.24 -5.27 9.79
CA ARG A 276 -2.05 -6.72 9.85
C ARG A 276 -3.13 -7.46 9.05
N THR A 277 -4.38 -7.00 9.11
CA THR A 277 -5.46 -7.58 8.31
C THR A 277 -5.26 -7.34 6.82
N ALA A 278 -4.76 -6.18 6.40
CA ALA A 278 -4.47 -5.89 4.99
C ALA A 278 -3.42 -6.82 4.37
N ALA A 279 -2.48 -7.31 5.18
CA ALA A 279 -1.43 -8.22 4.74
C ALA A 279 -1.79 -9.73 4.82
N LYS A 280 -2.99 -10.10 5.29
CA LYS A 280 -3.43 -11.51 5.37
C LYS A 280 -3.92 -12.03 4.02
N THR A 281 -3.82 -13.33 3.76
CA THR A 281 -4.57 -13.95 2.65
C THR A 281 -6.04 -14.09 3.02
N ASP A 282 -6.93 -14.30 2.05
CA ASP A 282 -8.36 -14.46 2.32
C ASP A 282 -8.63 -15.68 3.23
N GLU A 283 -7.89 -16.77 3.05
CA GLU A 283 -7.97 -17.96 3.91
C GLU A 283 -7.59 -17.62 5.35
N ALA A 284 -6.53 -16.83 5.53
CA ALA A 284 -6.09 -16.42 6.86
C ALA A 284 -7.10 -15.47 7.53
N VAL A 285 -7.73 -14.56 6.78
CA VAL A 285 -8.80 -13.70 7.31
C VAL A 285 -10.02 -14.54 7.71
N HIS A 286 -10.41 -15.50 6.86
CA HIS A 286 -11.52 -16.40 7.14
C HIS A 286 -11.26 -17.27 8.39
N ALA A 287 -10.04 -17.77 8.55
CA ALA A 287 -9.63 -18.52 9.74
C ALA A 287 -9.68 -17.68 11.04
N GLU A 288 -9.32 -16.39 11.00
CA GLU A 288 -9.45 -15.47 12.15
C GLU A 288 -10.92 -15.29 12.61
N LEU A 289 -11.85 -15.51 11.69
CA LEU A 289 -13.29 -15.50 11.94
C LEU A 289 -13.86 -16.91 12.12
N GLY A 290 -13.03 -17.88 12.51
CA GLY A 290 -13.45 -19.23 12.84
C GLY A 290 -13.90 -20.07 11.65
N GLY A 291 -13.60 -19.67 10.42
CA GLY A 291 -14.00 -20.38 9.21
C GLY A 291 -15.51 -20.42 8.99
N HIS A 292 -16.25 -19.39 9.41
CA HIS A 292 -17.70 -19.38 9.30
C HIS A 292 -18.13 -19.19 7.84
N GLU A 293 -19.00 -20.07 7.35
CA GLU A 293 -19.53 -19.97 6.00
C GLU A 293 -20.76 -19.07 5.95
N HIS A 294 -20.84 -18.25 4.90
CA HIS A 294 -22.11 -17.65 4.50
C HIS A 294 -22.72 -18.59 3.47
N LEU A 295 -23.93 -19.07 3.74
CA LEU A 295 -24.73 -19.65 2.67
C LEU A 295 -24.82 -18.56 1.59
N PRO A 296 -24.55 -18.88 0.31
CA PRO A 296 -24.80 -17.91 -0.75
C PRO A 296 -26.24 -17.43 -0.57
N PRO A 297 -26.51 -16.12 -0.77
CA PRO A 297 -27.89 -15.66 -0.80
C PRO A 297 -28.65 -16.62 -1.70
N VAL A 298 -29.76 -17.15 -1.20
CA VAL A 298 -30.62 -18.02 -2.00
C VAL A 298 -31.02 -17.17 -3.18
N ASP A 299 -30.40 -17.43 -4.33
CA ASP A 299 -30.85 -16.89 -5.59
C ASP A 299 -32.30 -17.36 -5.70
N VAL A 300 -33.25 -16.45 -5.48
CA VAL A 300 -34.58 -16.62 -6.04
C VAL A 300 -34.36 -16.45 -7.53
N GLN A 301 -33.88 -17.52 -8.18
CA GLN A 301 -33.85 -17.56 -9.62
C GLN A 301 -35.32 -17.58 -10.07
N GLU A 302 -35.80 -16.45 -10.57
CA GLU A 302 -36.54 -16.57 -11.82
C GLU A 302 -35.54 -17.08 -12.86
N THR A 303 -35.48 -18.40 -12.97
CA THR A 303 -34.69 -19.08 -13.98
C THR A 303 -35.26 -18.73 -15.34
N LYS A 304 -34.58 -17.85 -16.07
CA LYS A 304 -34.46 -17.96 -17.53
C LYS A 304 -32.99 -18.10 -17.87
N ILE A 305 -32.48 -19.33 -17.74
CA ILE A 305 -31.34 -19.76 -18.53
C ILE A 305 -31.91 -20.17 -19.88
N GLY A 306 -31.93 -19.20 -20.78
CA GLY A 306 -32.29 -19.34 -22.18
C GLY A 306 -31.66 -18.17 -22.90
N GLY A 307 -30.39 -18.35 -23.27
CA GLY A 307 -29.73 -17.49 -24.24
C GLY A 307 -30.36 -17.75 -25.61
N ASP A 308 -31.56 -17.20 -25.81
CA ASP A 308 -32.14 -16.97 -27.13
C ASP A 308 -32.48 -15.48 -27.21
N SER A 309 -31.48 -14.62 -27.02
CA SER A 309 -31.50 -13.38 -27.77
C SER A 309 -30.99 -13.76 -29.16
N GLU A 310 -31.90 -13.89 -30.12
CA GLU A 310 -31.56 -13.81 -31.54
C GLU A 310 -30.62 -12.60 -31.72
N GLY A 311 -29.32 -12.86 -31.88
CA GLY A 311 -28.32 -11.84 -32.17
C GLY A 311 -27.10 -11.70 -31.26
N ASP A 312 -26.83 -12.56 -30.27
CA ASP A 312 -25.51 -12.54 -29.59
C ASP A 312 -24.53 -13.55 -30.23
N PRO A 313 -23.51 -13.09 -30.98
CA PRO A 313 -22.58 -13.95 -31.71
C PRO A 313 -21.48 -14.57 -30.82
N PHE A 314 -21.42 -14.29 -29.52
CA PHE A 314 -20.34 -14.77 -28.65
C PHE A 314 -20.79 -15.83 -27.66
N THR A 315 -20.64 -17.10 -28.03
CA THR A 315 -20.81 -18.21 -27.08
C THR A 315 -19.58 -18.33 -26.17
N ARG A 316 -19.72 -18.03 -24.88
CA ARG A 316 -18.66 -18.29 -23.89
C ARG A 316 -18.66 -19.78 -23.52
N VAL A 317 -17.60 -20.49 -23.89
CA VAL A 317 -17.38 -21.89 -23.51
C VAL A 317 -16.31 -21.95 -22.43
N VAL A 318 -16.66 -22.47 -21.26
CA VAL A 318 -15.70 -22.77 -20.18
C VAL A 318 -15.47 -24.27 -20.16
N THR A 319 -14.22 -24.69 -20.36
CA THR A 319 -13.81 -26.10 -20.24
C THR A 319 -13.00 -26.27 -18.98
N LEU A 320 -13.47 -27.12 -18.07
CA LEU A 320 -12.74 -27.48 -16.85
C LEU A 320 -11.95 -28.77 -17.10
N VAL A 321 -10.67 -28.78 -16.72
CA VAL A 321 -9.79 -29.96 -16.84
C VAL A 321 -9.18 -30.26 -15.47
N PRO A 322 -9.24 -31.51 -14.97
CA PRO A 322 -8.58 -31.90 -13.72
C PRO A 322 -7.06 -31.66 -13.77
N LEU A 323 -6.48 -31.22 -12.66
CA LEU A 323 -5.04 -30.94 -12.59
C LEU A 323 -4.17 -32.17 -12.93
N THR A 324 -4.66 -33.37 -12.64
CA THR A 324 -4.01 -34.65 -12.94
C THR A 324 -3.90 -34.95 -14.43
N GLU A 325 -4.68 -34.27 -15.28
CA GLU A 325 -4.66 -34.42 -16.73
C GLU A 325 -3.74 -33.38 -17.41
N ILE A 326 -3.12 -32.48 -16.64
CA ILE A 326 -2.17 -31.49 -17.16
C ILE A 326 -0.75 -32.07 -17.07
N GLU A 327 -0.11 -32.25 -18.23
CA GLU A 327 1.29 -32.65 -18.30
C GLU A 327 2.23 -31.53 -17.81
N ASP A 328 3.17 -31.87 -16.93
CA ASP A 328 4.26 -30.97 -16.55
C ASP A 328 5.12 -30.65 -17.77
N ARG A 329 5.23 -29.36 -18.10
CA ARG A 329 6.08 -28.86 -19.20
C ARG A 329 7.07 -27.84 -18.66
N PRO A 330 8.36 -27.91 -19.04
CA PRO A 330 9.33 -26.91 -18.64
C PRO A 330 8.92 -25.53 -19.17
N ALA A 331 8.99 -24.53 -18.29
CA ALA A 331 8.68 -23.15 -18.65
C ALA A 331 9.64 -22.67 -19.76
N GLN A 332 9.08 -22.19 -20.87
CA GLN A 332 9.85 -21.53 -21.92
C GLN A 332 9.83 -20.03 -21.67
N TRP A 333 11.00 -19.41 -21.56
CA TRP A 333 11.14 -17.99 -21.28
C TRP A 333 11.30 -17.21 -22.58
N ILE A 334 10.35 -16.30 -22.85
CA ILE A 334 10.45 -15.31 -23.92
C ILE A 334 11.60 -14.35 -23.65
N TRP A 335 11.77 -13.95 -22.38
CA TRP A 335 12.85 -13.08 -21.95
C TRP A 335 13.62 -13.70 -20.80
N GLU A 336 14.94 -13.72 -20.93
CA GLU A 336 15.91 -14.04 -19.89
C GLU A 336 16.86 -12.86 -19.67
N HIS A 337 17.19 -12.60 -18.40
CA HIS A 337 18.15 -11.58 -18.00
C HIS A 337 19.07 -12.16 -16.92
N ASP A 338 20.38 -12.09 -17.15
CA ASP A 338 21.43 -12.66 -16.28
C ASP A 338 21.21 -14.14 -15.91
N GLY A 339 20.75 -14.94 -16.88
CA GLY A 339 20.50 -16.37 -16.69
C GLY A 339 19.19 -16.71 -15.98
N PHE A 340 18.34 -15.72 -15.69
CA PHE A 340 17.03 -15.91 -15.06
C PHE A 340 15.89 -15.53 -16.00
N GLY A 341 14.83 -16.34 -16.00
CA GLY A 341 13.58 -16.04 -16.70
C GLY A 341 12.90 -14.76 -16.19
N ARG A 342 12.30 -14.00 -17.11
CA ARG A 342 11.58 -12.74 -16.84
C ARG A 342 10.17 -12.73 -17.42
N ILE A 343 9.99 -13.21 -18.65
CA ILE A 343 8.68 -13.29 -19.31
C ILE A 343 8.50 -14.73 -19.81
N GLN A 344 7.44 -15.42 -19.39
CA GLN A 344 7.14 -16.79 -19.82
C GLN A 344 6.28 -16.81 -21.09
N ARG A 345 6.51 -17.80 -21.95
CA ARG A 345 5.70 -18.01 -23.15
C ARG A 345 4.28 -18.47 -22.79
N GLY A 346 3.29 -17.82 -23.39
CA GLY A 346 1.87 -18.16 -23.19
C GLY A 346 1.25 -17.60 -21.91
N VAL A 347 1.94 -16.69 -21.22
CA VAL A 347 1.49 -16.08 -19.96
C VAL A 347 1.31 -14.57 -20.15
N LEU A 348 0.26 -14.01 -19.57
CA LEU A 348 0.08 -12.56 -19.47
C LEU A 348 1.03 -12.01 -18.41
N THR A 349 1.99 -11.18 -18.82
CA THR A 349 2.94 -10.53 -17.89
C THR A 349 2.58 -9.06 -17.73
N LEU A 350 2.35 -8.61 -16.49
CA LEU A 350 1.97 -7.23 -16.18
C LEU A 350 3.20 -6.41 -15.74
N PHE A 351 3.44 -5.30 -16.44
CA PHE A 351 4.40 -4.28 -16.00
C PHE A 351 3.64 -3.15 -15.29
N ALA A 352 3.58 -3.19 -13.96
CA ALA A 352 2.90 -2.17 -13.15
C ALA A 352 3.89 -1.15 -12.57
N GLY A 353 3.43 0.07 -12.30
CA GLY A 353 4.28 1.15 -11.80
C GLY A 353 3.67 2.54 -12.00
N ARG A 354 4.20 3.54 -11.29
CA ARG A 354 3.72 4.93 -11.36
C ARG A 354 3.89 5.55 -12.76
N PRO A 355 3.15 6.61 -13.14
CA PRO A 355 3.41 7.33 -14.39
C PRO A 355 4.89 7.68 -14.54
N ALA A 356 5.41 7.59 -15.77
CA ALA A 356 6.83 7.79 -16.11
C ALA A 356 7.85 6.83 -15.45
N SER A 357 7.43 5.74 -14.80
CA SER A 357 8.33 4.71 -14.26
C SER A 357 9.04 3.86 -15.33
N GLY A 358 8.94 4.24 -16.60
CA GLY A 358 9.56 3.53 -17.71
C GLY A 358 8.75 2.34 -18.26
N LYS A 359 7.51 2.08 -17.82
CA LYS A 359 6.68 0.95 -18.32
C LYS A 359 6.56 0.94 -19.84
N SER A 360 6.04 2.02 -20.44
CA SER A 360 5.85 2.12 -21.89
C SER A 360 7.19 2.11 -22.62
N THR A 361 8.23 2.70 -22.03
CA THR A 361 9.60 2.67 -22.56
C THR A 361 10.17 1.25 -22.58
N ALA A 362 10.02 0.50 -21.49
CA ALA A 362 10.46 -0.89 -21.36
C ALA A 362 9.65 -1.79 -22.29
N ALA A 363 8.33 -1.61 -22.38
CA ALA A 363 7.48 -2.33 -23.33
C ALA A 363 7.96 -2.11 -24.77
N ARG A 364 8.25 -0.87 -25.18
CA ARG A 364 8.81 -0.56 -26.51
C ARG A 364 10.20 -1.16 -26.73
N GLY A 365 11.08 -1.12 -25.73
CA GLY A 365 12.40 -1.73 -25.80
C GLY A 365 12.33 -3.25 -25.98
N ILE A 366 11.60 -3.94 -25.10
CA ILE A 366 11.40 -5.39 -25.14
C ILE A 366 10.78 -5.80 -26.48
N THR A 367 9.69 -5.14 -26.90
CA THR A 367 9.05 -5.46 -28.18
C THR A 367 9.94 -5.19 -29.39
N THR A 368 10.81 -4.17 -29.32
CA THR A 368 11.84 -3.93 -30.34
C THR A 368 12.83 -5.10 -30.40
N ASP A 369 13.37 -5.53 -29.27
CA ASP A 369 14.32 -6.65 -29.23
C ASP A 369 13.69 -7.97 -29.67
N MET A 370 12.43 -8.25 -29.29
CA MET A 370 11.69 -9.42 -29.76
C MET A 370 11.50 -9.39 -31.28
N SER A 371 11.10 -8.23 -31.80
CA SER A 371 10.85 -8.06 -33.24
C SER A 371 12.11 -8.14 -34.09
N ASN A 372 13.28 -7.87 -33.51
CA ASN A 372 14.58 -8.02 -34.16
C ASN A 372 15.20 -9.41 -33.92
N GLY A 373 14.65 -10.22 -33.02
CA GLY A 373 15.25 -11.47 -32.58
C GLY A 373 16.47 -11.29 -31.67
N ASN A 374 16.66 -10.10 -31.08
CA ASN A 374 17.79 -9.78 -30.22
C ASN A 374 17.52 -10.11 -28.74
N LEU A 375 16.25 -10.31 -28.37
CA LEU A 375 15.89 -10.58 -26.98
C LEU A 375 16.44 -11.94 -26.54
N ASN A 376 17.18 -11.95 -25.44
CA ASN A 376 17.66 -13.20 -24.82
C ASN A 376 16.47 -14.01 -24.30
N GLY A 377 16.40 -15.29 -24.65
CA GLY A 377 15.30 -16.19 -24.33
C GLY A 377 15.06 -17.18 -25.48
N CYS A 378 13.91 -17.85 -25.48
CA CYS A 378 13.56 -18.89 -26.45
C CYS A 378 13.42 -18.39 -27.89
N TRP A 379 13.36 -17.07 -28.10
CA TRP A 379 13.27 -16.43 -29.42
C TRP A 379 14.54 -15.71 -29.86
N LYS A 380 15.65 -15.89 -29.15
CA LYS A 380 16.94 -15.32 -29.57
C LYS A 380 17.33 -15.84 -30.96
N GLY A 381 17.64 -14.92 -31.87
CA GLY A 381 17.91 -15.19 -33.29
C GLY A 381 16.66 -15.40 -34.15
N GLN A 382 15.46 -15.33 -33.58
CA GLN A 382 14.19 -15.57 -34.28
C GLN A 382 13.25 -14.35 -34.16
N PRO A 383 13.25 -13.44 -35.16
CA PRO A 383 12.36 -12.28 -35.19
C PRO A 383 10.88 -12.67 -35.02
N GLN A 384 10.19 -12.02 -34.08
CA GLN A 384 8.77 -12.26 -33.81
C GLN A 384 7.87 -11.15 -34.35
N LYS A 385 6.63 -11.51 -34.70
CA LYS A 385 5.59 -10.53 -35.02
C LYS A 385 5.00 -9.98 -33.72
N ILE A 386 4.94 -8.65 -33.61
CA ILE A 386 4.45 -7.95 -32.42
C ILE A 386 3.27 -7.06 -32.79
N ALA A 387 2.26 -7.02 -31.92
CA ALA A 387 1.23 -6.00 -31.91
C ALA A 387 1.41 -5.14 -30.66
N TYR A 388 1.53 -3.82 -30.85
CA TYR A 388 1.51 -2.85 -29.75
C TYR A 388 0.13 -2.17 -29.72
N ILE A 389 -0.54 -2.26 -28.57
CA ILE A 389 -1.85 -1.65 -28.31
C ILE A 389 -1.63 -0.57 -27.26
N SER A 390 -1.95 0.68 -27.61
CA SER A 390 -1.84 1.82 -26.70
C SER A 390 -3.21 2.47 -26.52
N ALA A 391 -3.62 2.67 -25.27
CA ALA A 391 -4.85 3.39 -24.93
C ALA A 391 -4.60 4.86 -24.53
N GLU A 392 -3.38 5.17 -24.04
CA GLU A 392 -3.05 6.45 -23.42
C GLU A 392 -2.04 7.29 -24.22
N GLU A 393 -1.42 6.73 -25.28
CA GLU A 393 -0.38 7.40 -26.08
C GLU A 393 -0.86 7.67 -27.50
N CYS A 394 -0.48 8.81 -28.09
CA CYS A 394 -0.79 9.11 -29.49
C CYS A 394 0.17 8.39 -30.47
N ASP A 395 -0.26 8.22 -31.72
CA ASP A 395 0.51 7.52 -32.77
C ASP A 395 1.91 8.09 -32.96
N ASP A 396 2.06 9.42 -32.88
CA ASP A 396 3.34 10.10 -33.09
C ASP A 396 4.35 9.79 -31.97
N ASP A 397 3.88 9.72 -30.71
CA ASP A 397 4.71 9.37 -29.56
C ASP A 397 5.16 7.90 -29.61
N VAL A 398 4.25 6.99 -29.96
CA VAL A 398 4.56 5.57 -30.13
C VAL A 398 5.59 5.39 -31.25
N LYS A 399 5.39 6.05 -32.39
CA LYS A 399 6.30 6.00 -33.55
C LYS A 399 7.67 6.58 -33.22
N ALA A 400 7.73 7.71 -32.51
CA ALA A 400 8.98 8.30 -32.06
C ALA A 400 9.72 7.38 -31.08
N GLY A 401 8.98 6.76 -30.14
CA GLY A 401 9.53 5.79 -29.20
C GLY A 401 10.16 4.58 -29.88
N TYR A 402 9.48 3.99 -30.86
CA TYR A 402 10.03 2.85 -31.63
C TYR A 402 11.24 3.22 -32.49
N ARG A 403 11.27 4.43 -33.05
CA ARG A 403 12.48 4.93 -33.73
C ARG A 403 13.65 5.05 -32.76
N ALA A 404 13.40 5.58 -31.56
CA ALA A 404 14.44 5.76 -30.54
C ALA A 404 15.02 4.44 -30.03
N THR A 405 14.22 3.36 -30.00
CA THR A 405 14.68 2.02 -29.62
C THR A 405 15.37 1.26 -30.76
N GLY A 406 15.45 1.83 -31.96
CA GLY A 406 16.07 1.18 -33.12
C GLY A 406 15.20 0.07 -33.73
N ALA A 407 13.87 0.20 -33.63
CA ALA A 407 12.96 -0.74 -34.26
C ALA A 407 13.02 -0.64 -35.79
N ASP A 408 12.92 -1.78 -36.48
CA ASP A 408 12.69 -1.80 -37.92
C ASP A 408 11.30 -1.22 -38.22
N MET A 409 11.28 -0.09 -38.92
CA MET A 409 10.06 0.65 -39.26
C MET A 409 9.46 0.23 -40.61
N SER A 410 9.90 -0.90 -41.17
CA SER A 410 9.36 -1.45 -42.42
C SER A 410 7.86 -1.79 -42.29
N PRO A 411 7.09 -1.80 -43.39
CA PRO A 411 5.63 -2.00 -43.38
C PRO A 411 5.14 -3.38 -42.87
N LYS A 412 6.02 -4.20 -42.27
CA LYS A 412 5.72 -5.55 -41.77
C LYS A 412 5.30 -5.57 -40.28
N ARG A 413 5.13 -4.41 -39.61
CA ARG A 413 4.80 -4.32 -38.17
C ARG A 413 3.47 -3.58 -37.93
N PRO A 414 2.39 -4.27 -37.53
CA PRO A 414 1.11 -3.62 -37.27
C PRO A 414 1.13 -2.93 -35.89
N VAL A 415 0.78 -1.64 -35.87
CA VAL A 415 0.36 -0.92 -34.65
C VAL A 415 -1.17 -0.96 -34.61
N VAL A 416 -1.73 -1.49 -33.53
CA VAL A 416 -3.19 -1.67 -33.42
C VAL A 416 -3.79 -0.45 -32.72
N ARG A 417 -4.47 0.37 -33.52
CA ARG A 417 -4.99 1.71 -33.15
C ARG A 417 -6.27 1.69 -32.32
N SER A 418 -7.09 0.68 -32.52
CA SER A 418 -8.34 0.45 -31.81
C SER A 418 -8.78 -0.98 -32.11
N VAL A 419 -9.37 -1.63 -31.13
CA VAL A 419 -10.10 -2.87 -31.34
C VAL A 419 -11.58 -2.48 -31.42
N ARG A 420 -12.15 -2.46 -32.63
CA ARG A 420 -13.61 -2.40 -32.78
C ARG A 420 -14.13 -3.83 -32.74
N LEU A 421 -14.96 -4.11 -31.74
CA LEU A 421 -15.80 -5.29 -31.76
C LEU A 421 -16.95 -4.96 -32.71
N THR A 422 -16.85 -5.43 -33.95
CA THR A 422 -17.98 -5.43 -34.87
C THR A 422 -18.84 -6.63 -34.53
N ASP A 423 -20.13 -6.40 -34.32
CA ASP A 423 -21.13 -7.46 -34.47
C ASP A 423 -21.02 -8.01 -35.90
N GLY A 424 -21.25 -9.31 -36.09
CA GLY A 424 -21.13 -9.96 -37.40
C GLY A 424 -22.14 -9.49 -38.46
N SER A 425 -22.74 -8.30 -38.33
CA SER A 425 -23.78 -7.75 -39.20
C SER A 425 -23.25 -6.75 -40.25
N GLY A 426 -21.94 -6.71 -40.48
CA GLY A 426 -21.30 -5.82 -41.48
C GLY A 426 -21.45 -6.30 -42.93
N GLY A 427 -22.67 -6.32 -43.46
CA GLY A 427 -22.94 -6.38 -44.88
C GLY A 427 -23.05 -4.99 -45.51
N ARG A 428 -22.00 -4.62 -46.27
CA ARG A 428 -21.83 -3.58 -47.33
C ARG A 428 -20.78 -2.52 -47.04
#